data_AF-A0A1J0RCG8-F1
#
_entry.id   AF-A0A1J0RCG8-F1
#
_cell.length_a   1.000
_cell.length_b   1.000
_cell.length_c   1.000
_cell.angle_alpha   90.00
_cell.angle_beta   90.00
_cell.angle_gamma   90.00
#
_symmetry.space_group_name_H-M   'P 1'
#
loop_
_entity.id
_entity.type
_entity.pdbx_description
1 polymer ?
#
loop_
_entity_poly.entity_id
_entity_poly.type
_entity_poly.pdbx_seq_one_letter_code
_entity_poly.pdbx_strand_id
1 'polypeptide(L)'
;LQATINSKLQHLLNKASELEGQQRSYRLAAAAATSAQEACLLLGLQSLAAATRNEILSELNKPKPIIDNADAAINKQKQIVLRAHTLAGLTISLDTSNGVEQRGASGDNIDIDIKSAINTKQPCDMAANNANGKISEHTPNLQKLHTLKIETEEKLTAGLPHDKVYLKANSGCNYNNPGKTAFLTAVANCMFNTGSAAISITRKAKRYADAVETVQLYTGDDPKNDCLEENKGADAASKPKQHFANAICQALKLSAPSIDMPNLEGPTLSTHPMIQRTVGN
;
A
#
# COMPACT_ATOMS: atom_id res chain seq x y z
N LEU A 1 -0.16 6.29 7.99
CA LEU A 1 -1.09 5.14 8.10
C LEU A 1 -0.36 3.86 8.46
N GLN A 2 0.45 3.29 7.57
CA GLN A 2 1.18 2.03 7.81
C GLN A 2 1.98 2.03 9.11
N ALA A 3 2.83 3.02 9.32
CA ALA A 3 3.61 3.16 10.55
C ALA A 3 2.74 3.20 11.81
N THR A 4 1.58 3.85 11.77
CA THR A 4 0.65 3.94 12.90
C THR A 4 -0.05 2.61 13.18
N ILE A 5 -0.38 1.83 12.13
CA ILE A 5 -0.92 0.49 12.31
C ILE A 5 0.15 -0.39 12.96
N ASN A 6 1.39 -0.34 12.46
CA ASN A 6 2.49 -1.15 12.97
C ASN A 6 2.96 -0.73 14.36
N SER A 7 2.65 0.50 14.80
CA SER A 7 2.94 0.96 16.16
C SER A 7 1.97 0.43 17.21
N LYS A 8 0.79 -0.09 16.84
CA LYS A 8 -0.27 -0.49 17.79
C LYS A 8 0.08 -1.66 18.71
N LEU A 9 1.07 -2.47 18.32
CA LEU A 9 1.55 -3.59 19.15
C LEU A 9 2.92 -3.32 19.78
N GLN A 10 3.52 -2.15 19.54
CA GLN A 10 4.88 -1.86 19.99
C GLN A 10 4.98 -1.82 21.52
N HIS A 11 3.96 -1.34 22.22
CA HIS A 11 3.98 -1.36 23.70
C HIS A 11 4.03 -2.78 24.25
N LEU A 12 3.25 -3.72 23.70
CA LEU A 12 3.28 -5.13 24.09
C LEU A 12 4.62 -5.78 23.74
N LEU A 13 5.18 -5.51 22.55
CA LEU A 13 6.50 -6.02 22.16
C LEU A 13 7.60 -5.51 23.09
N ASN A 14 7.59 -4.22 23.40
CA ASN A 14 8.52 -3.61 24.34
C ASN A 14 8.36 -4.22 25.75
N LYS A 15 7.12 -4.45 26.19
CA LYS A 15 6.85 -5.04 27.50
C LYS A 15 7.31 -6.50 27.60
N ALA A 16 7.10 -7.30 26.55
CA ALA A 16 7.61 -8.67 26.49
C ALA A 16 9.14 -8.72 26.57
N SER A 17 9.82 -7.78 25.91
CA SER A 17 11.27 -7.62 25.96
C SER A 17 11.76 -7.17 27.36
N GLU A 18 11.05 -6.22 27.98
CA GLU A 18 11.32 -5.78 29.35
C GLU A 18 11.23 -6.95 30.34
N LEU A 19 10.16 -7.75 30.27
CA LEU A 19 9.96 -8.91 31.13
C LEU A 19 11.02 -9.99 30.92
N GLU A 20 11.53 -10.16 29.71
CA GLU A 20 12.65 -11.06 29.43
C GLU A 20 13.94 -10.58 30.13
N GLY A 21 14.19 -9.26 30.11
CA GLY A 21 15.26 -8.64 30.87
C GLY A 21 15.11 -8.86 32.39
N GLN A 22 13.89 -8.65 32.91
CA GLN A 22 13.58 -8.84 34.33
C GLN A 22 13.77 -10.30 34.76
N GLN A 23 13.33 -11.28 33.97
CA GLN A 23 13.57 -12.70 34.22
C GLN A 23 15.06 -13.00 34.38
N ARG A 24 15.91 -12.46 33.50
CA ARG A 24 17.36 -12.65 33.58
C ARG A 24 17.93 -12.02 34.85
N SER A 25 17.49 -10.82 35.20
CA SER A 25 17.92 -10.13 36.43
C SER A 25 17.54 -10.90 37.68
N TYR A 26 16.29 -11.36 37.79
CA TYR A 26 15.83 -12.16 38.93
C TYR A 26 16.58 -13.48 39.06
N ARG A 27 16.86 -14.15 37.93
CA ARG A 27 17.66 -15.38 37.93
C ARG A 27 19.08 -15.17 38.44
N LEU A 28 19.73 -14.08 38.02
CA LEU A 28 21.08 -13.74 38.48
C LEU A 28 21.09 -13.35 39.96
N ALA A 29 20.10 -12.58 40.40
CA ALA A 29 19.95 -12.21 41.80
C ALA A 29 19.69 -13.46 42.68
N ALA A 30 18.86 -14.39 42.22
CA ALA A 30 18.61 -15.64 42.94
C ALA A 30 19.89 -16.47 43.11
N ALA A 31 20.75 -16.50 42.09
CA ALA A 31 22.04 -17.20 42.16
C ALA A 31 23.06 -16.51 43.08
N ALA A 32 22.90 -15.20 43.32
CA ALA A 32 23.75 -14.41 44.21
C ALA A 32 23.17 -14.27 45.64
N ALA A 33 21.94 -14.76 45.88
CA ALA A 33 21.26 -14.61 47.15
C ALA A 33 21.98 -15.38 48.26
N THR A 34 22.04 -14.77 49.44
CA THR A 34 22.74 -15.34 50.61
C THR A 34 21.85 -16.24 51.47
N SER A 35 20.53 -16.23 51.22
CA SER A 35 19.56 -17.05 51.94
C SER A 35 18.67 -17.83 50.96
N ALA A 36 18.24 -19.01 51.38
CA ALA A 36 17.34 -19.85 50.60
C ALA A 36 15.99 -19.15 50.36
N GLN A 37 15.47 -18.44 51.37
CA GLN A 37 14.20 -17.72 51.26
C GLN A 37 14.26 -16.60 50.20
N GLU A 38 15.34 -15.82 50.19
CA GLU A 38 15.56 -14.76 49.19
C GLU A 38 15.72 -15.36 47.79
N ALA A 39 16.49 -16.45 47.65
CA ALA A 39 16.62 -17.18 46.39
C ALA A 39 15.26 -17.68 45.87
N CYS A 40 14.43 -18.29 46.72
CA CYS A 40 13.11 -18.78 46.35
C CYS A 40 12.16 -17.64 45.92
N LEU A 41 12.17 -16.50 46.63
CA LEU A 41 11.36 -15.35 46.24
C LEU A 41 11.76 -14.82 44.87
N LEU A 42 13.06 -14.68 44.60
CA LEU A 42 13.59 -14.20 43.32
C LEU A 42 13.27 -15.17 42.17
N LEU A 43 13.34 -16.48 42.40
CA LEU A 43 12.88 -17.50 41.43
C LEU A 43 11.37 -17.44 41.19
N GLY A 44 10.58 -17.12 42.23
CA GLY A 44 9.15 -16.85 42.11
C GLY A 44 8.87 -15.64 41.20
N LEU A 45 9.60 -14.54 41.40
CA LEU A 45 9.50 -13.34 40.55
C LEU A 45 9.92 -13.62 39.10
N GLN A 46 10.97 -14.40 38.89
CA GLN A 46 11.36 -14.87 37.56
C GLN A 46 10.20 -15.64 36.89
N SER A 47 9.58 -16.57 37.62
CA SER A 47 8.49 -17.39 37.09
C SER A 47 7.24 -16.57 36.78
N LEU A 48 6.95 -15.57 37.61
CA LEU A 48 5.86 -14.61 37.39
C LEU A 48 6.11 -13.77 36.12
N ALA A 49 7.30 -13.19 35.98
CA ALA A 49 7.67 -12.42 34.80
C ALA A 49 7.62 -13.28 33.51
N ALA A 50 7.97 -14.57 33.60
CA ALA A 50 7.84 -15.52 32.50
C ALA A 50 6.38 -15.80 32.12
N ALA A 51 5.50 -15.99 33.11
CA ALA A 51 4.07 -16.18 32.87
C ALA A 51 3.42 -14.96 32.21
N THR A 52 3.68 -13.76 32.74
CA THR A 52 3.17 -12.50 32.16
C THR A 52 3.69 -12.29 30.74
N ARG A 53 4.96 -12.59 30.47
CA ARG A 53 5.52 -12.52 29.11
C ARG A 53 4.79 -13.47 28.16
N ASN A 54 4.53 -14.70 28.57
CA ASN A 54 3.83 -15.69 27.76
C ASN A 54 2.38 -15.27 27.47
N GLU A 55 1.71 -14.64 28.44
CA GLU A 55 0.39 -14.04 28.25
C GLU A 55 0.43 -12.93 27.19
N ILE A 56 1.41 -12.01 27.27
CA ILE A 56 1.61 -10.97 26.25
C ILE A 56 1.84 -11.58 24.86
N LEU A 57 2.70 -12.59 24.75
CA LEU A 57 2.98 -13.26 23.47
C LEU A 57 1.73 -13.95 22.89
N SER A 58 0.90 -14.54 23.76
CA SER A 58 -0.39 -15.10 23.35
C SER A 58 -1.34 -14.02 22.85
N GLU A 59 -1.43 -12.89 23.56
CA GLU A 59 -2.26 -11.76 23.14
C GLU A 59 -1.73 -11.03 21.91
N LEU A 60 -0.43 -11.13 21.59
CA LEU A 60 0.14 -10.63 20.33
C LEU A 60 -0.26 -11.47 19.11
N ASN A 61 -0.57 -12.76 19.28
CA ASN A 61 -0.95 -13.64 18.17
C ASN A 61 -2.35 -13.34 17.62
N LYS A 62 -3.25 -12.79 18.43
CA LYS A 62 -4.62 -12.43 18.00
C LYS A 62 -4.67 -11.23 17.05
N PRO A 63 -4.02 -10.08 17.33
CA PRO A 63 -4.04 -8.91 16.47
C PRO A 63 -3.09 -8.99 15.28
N LYS A 64 -2.06 -9.84 15.34
CA LYS A 64 -1.03 -9.92 14.29
C LYS A 64 -1.62 -10.16 12.89
N PRO A 65 -2.55 -11.11 12.65
CA PRO A 65 -3.18 -11.28 11.34
C PRO A 65 -3.94 -10.05 10.85
N ILE A 66 -4.52 -9.26 11.75
CA ILE A 66 -5.25 -8.03 11.41
C ILE A 66 -4.29 -6.97 10.86
N ILE A 67 -3.14 -6.80 11.53
CA ILE A 67 -2.07 -5.89 11.09
C ILE A 67 -1.47 -6.38 9.77
N ASP A 68 -1.11 -7.67 9.68
CA ASP A 68 -0.50 -8.23 8.48
C ASP A 68 -1.44 -8.10 7.26
N ASN A 69 -2.75 -8.28 7.46
CA ASN A 69 -3.75 -8.06 6.40
C ASN A 69 -3.85 -6.59 5.97
N ALA A 70 -3.84 -5.65 6.92
CA ALA A 70 -3.83 -4.23 6.60
C ALA A 70 -2.53 -3.80 5.88
N ASP A 71 -1.38 -4.33 6.28
CA ASP A 71 -0.10 -4.10 5.62
C ASP A 71 -0.11 -4.61 4.18
N ALA A 72 -0.62 -5.82 3.95
CA ALA A 72 -0.79 -6.38 2.60
C ALA A 72 -1.69 -5.48 1.74
N ALA A 73 -2.83 -5.03 2.28
CA ALA A 73 -3.77 -4.15 1.59
C ALA A 73 -3.14 -2.79 1.24
N ILE A 74 -2.38 -2.18 2.17
CA ILE A 74 -1.65 -0.92 1.94
C ILE A 74 -0.59 -1.10 0.86
N ASN A 75 0.19 -2.18 0.91
CA ASN A 75 1.24 -2.43 -0.07
C ASN A 75 0.66 -2.67 -1.47
N LYS A 76 -0.47 -3.38 -1.58
CA LYS A 76 -1.19 -3.52 -2.85
C LYS A 76 -1.63 -2.15 -3.38
N GLN A 77 -2.21 -1.30 -2.53
CA GLN A 77 -2.62 0.04 -2.95
C GLN A 77 -1.44 0.91 -3.39
N LYS A 78 -0.30 0.85 -2.68
CA LYS A 78 0.94 1.54 -3.08
C LYS A 78 1.41 1.10 -4.47
N GLN A 79 1.33 -0.20 -4.78
CA GLN A 79 1.68 -0.71 -6.11
C GLN A 79 0.74 -0.20 -7.20
N ILE A 80 -0.57 -0.13 -6.93
CA ILE A 80 -1.56 0.43 -7.87
C ILE A 80 -1.24 1.90 -8.14
N VAL A 81 -0.97 2.70 -7.08
CA VAL A 81 -0.59 4.12 -7.21
C VAL A 81 0.72 4.29 -7.97
N LEU A 82 1.72 3.45 -7.72
CA LEU A 82 2.98 3.48 -8.48
C LEU A 82 2.76 3.19 -9.97
N ARG A 83 1.88 2.24 -10.31
CA ARG A 83 1.50 1.96 -11.69
C ARG A 83 0.80 3.17 -12.29
N ALA A 84 -0.18 3.75 -11.60
CA ALA A 84 -0.87 4.96 -12.06
C ALA A 84 0.09 6.11 -12.35
N HIS A 85 1.04 6.33 -11.44
CA HIS A 85 2.11 7.31 -11.59
C HIS A 85 2.95 7.04 -12.85
N THR A 86 3.38 5.79 -13.04
CA THR A 86 4.13 5.36 -14.23
C THR A 86 3.34 5.58 -15.52
N LEU A 87 2.05 5.20 -15.55
CA LEU A 87 1.14 5.44 -16.66
C LEU A 87 0.92 6.94 -16.90
N ALA A 88 0.91 7.75 -15.85
CA ALA A 88 0.80 9.21 -15.95
C ALA A 88 2.06 9.84 -16.60
N GLY A 89 3.22 9.20 -16.49
CA GLY A 89 4.43 9.53 -17.24
C GLY A 89 4.49 9.00 -18.67
N LEU A 90 3.61 8.07 -19.06
CA LEU A 90 3.59 7.49 -20.41
C LEU A 90 3.29 8.55 -21.47
N THR A 91 4.17 8.63 -22.46
CA THR A 91 4.01 9.40 -23.69
C THR A 91 3.95 8.43 -24.87
N ILE A 92 2.96 8.64 -25.72
CA ILE A 92 2.79 7.93 -26.98
C ILE A 92 2.98 8.96 -28.10
N SER A 93 3.77 8.59 -29.10
CA SER A 93 4.04 9.40 -30.30
C SER A 93 4.15 8.49 -31.52
N LEU A 94 3.85 9.00 -32.70
CA LEU A 94 4.13 8.29 -33.95
C LEU A 94 5.63 8.34 -34.25
N ASP A 95 6.20 7.25 -34.74
CA ASP A 95 7.57 7.26 -35.28
C ASP A 95 7.58 7.84 -36.69
N THR A 96 7.57 9.16 -36.75
CA THR A 96 7.54 9.90 -38.02
C THR A 96 8.89 9.91 -38.75
N SER A 97 9.96 9.44 -38.11
CA SER A 97 11.31 9.50 -38.68
C SER A 97 11.64 8.28 -39.51
N ASN A 98 11.35 7.07 -39.01
CA ASN A 98 11.71 5.81 -39.69
C ASN A 98 10.68 4.70 -39.44
N GLY A 99 9.45 5.03 -39.06
CA GLY A 99 8.47 4.05 -38.62
C GLY A 99 7.33 3.79 -39.60
N VAL A 100 7.39 4.33 -40.81
CA VAL A 100 6.26 4.24 -41.75
C VAL A 100 6.55 3.22 -42.84
N GLU A 101 5.67 2.25 -43.03
CA GLU A 101 5.77 1.24 -44.09
C GLU A 101 4.47 1.11 -44.89
N GLN A 102 4.60 0.71 -46.16
CA GLN A 102 3.44 0.37 -46.97
C GLN A 102 2.93 -0.99 -46.53
N ARG A 103 1.63 -1.11 -46.27
CA ARG A 103 1.04 -2.40 -45.90
C ARG A 103 0.99 -3.31 -47.12
N GLY A 104 1.95 -4.23 -47.19
CA GLY A 104 2.11 -5.18 -48.31
C GLY A 104 2.72 -4.55 -49.57
N ALA A 105 2.93 -5.36 -50.61
CA ALA A 105 3.64 -4.95 -51.84
C ALA A 105 2.82 -4.07 -52.81
N SER A 106 1.53 -3.85 -52.54
CA SER A 106 0.61 -3.07 -53.39
C SER A 106 -0.59 -2.66 -52.55
N GLY A 107 -0.77 -1.36 -52.25
CA GLY A 107 -1.99 -0.89 -51.59
C GLY A 107 -1.99 0.58 -51.20
N ASP A 108 -3.19 1.10 -50.95
CA ASP A 108 -3.47 2.49 -50.52
C ASP A 108 -3.33 2.70 -48.99
N ASN A 109 -2.73 1.73 -48.29
CA ASN A 109 -2.66 1.70 -46.83
C ASN A 109 -1.21 1.82 -46.36
N ILE A 110 -1.00 2.72 -45.40
CA ILE A 110 0.29 2.90 -44.70
C ILE A 110 0.13 2.48 -43.24
N ASP A 111 1.15 1.79 -42.72
CA ASP A 111 1.31 1.50 -41.31
C ASP A 111 2.34 2.45 -40.70
N ILE A 112 2.05 2.95 -39.50
CA ILE A 112 2.93 3.85 -38.77
C ILE A 112 3.21 3.25 -37.40
N ASP A 113 4.48 3.00 -37.12
CA ASP A 113 4.92 2.57 -35.81
C ASP A 113 4.57 3.60 -34.74
N ILE A 114 4.20 3.10 -33.58
CA ILE A 114 3.97 3.89 -32.38
C ILE A 114 5.18 3.76 -31.47
N LYS A 115 5.77 4.88 -31.10
CA LYS A 115 6.78 4.99 -30.05
C LYS A 115 6.11 5.30 -28.72
N SER A 116 6.38 4.46 -27.73
CA SER A 116 6.06 4.72 -26.33
C SER A 116 7.33 5.08 -25.57
N ALA A 117 7.28 6.14 -24.78
CA ALA A 117 8.33 6.47 -23.83
C ALA A 117 7.71 6.81 -22.47
N ILE A 118 8.50 6.69 -21.41
CA ILE A 118 8.15 7.22 -20.11
C ILE A 118 8.91 8.52 -19.95
N ASN A 119 8.18 9.63 -19.77
CA ASN A 119 8.81 10.93 -19.58
C ASN A 119 9.68 10.91 -18.32
N THR A 120 10.90 11.47 -18.41
CA THR A 120 11.80 11.62 -17.26
C THR A 120 11.25 12.60 -16.24
N LYS A 121 10.41 13.56 -16.66
CA LYS A 121 9.62 14.42 -15.79
C LYS A 121 8.26 13.79 -15.53
N GLN A 122 8.19 12.98 -14.49
CA GLN A 122 6.93 12.47 -13.95
C GLN A 122 6.04 13.63 -13.47
N PRO A 123 4.70 13.48 -13.49
CA PRO A 123 3.77 14.56 -13.15
C PRO A 123 3.84 15.00 -11.68
N CYS A 124 4.41 14.16 -10.80
CA CYS A 124 4.73 14.52 -9.42
C CYS A 124 5.95 13.74 -8.93
N ASP A 125 6.69 14.30 -7.97
CA ASP A 125 7.79 13.60 -7.28
C ASP A 125 7.23 12.87 -6.05
N MET A 126 7.09 11.54 -6.13
CA MET A 126 6.61 10.74 -5.01
C MET A 126 7.60 10.67 -3.85
N ALA A 127 8.92 10.75 -4.11
CA ALA A 127 9.93 10.65 -3.08
C ALA A 127 9.96 11.91 -2.21
N ALA A 128 9.93 13.08 -2.84
CA ALA A 128 9.86 14.36 -2.14
C ALA A 128 8.60 14.47 -1.26
N ASN A 129 7.45 13.99 -1.74
CA ASN A 129 6.19 14.01 -0.98
C ASN A 129 6.14 12.96 0.15
N ASN A 130 6.86 11.85 0.04
CA ASN A 130 6.86 10.80 1.06
C ASN A 130 7.82 11.09 2.23
N ALA A 131 8.92 11.81 2.01
CA ALA A 131 10.02 11.94 2.97
C ALA A 131 9.61 12.53 4.33
N ASN A 132 8.61 13.40 4.37
CA ASN A 132 8.19 14.09 5.59
C ASN A 132 6.92 13.49 6.24
N GLY A 133 6.30 12.46 5.63
CA GLY A 133 5.03 11.91 6.08
C GLY A 133 3.86 12.91 6.05
N LYS A 134 4.01 14.00 5.30
CA LYS A 134 3.04 15.09 5.13
C LYS A 134 2.35 15.00 3.77
N ILE A 135 1.12 15.50 3.71
CA ILE A 135 0.41 15.71 2.45
C ILE A 135 0.23 17.23 2.30
N SER A 136 0.88 17.85 1.32
CA SER A 136 0.84 19.30 1.11
C SER A 136 1.13 20.10 2.39
N GLU A 137 2.26 19.78 3.05
CA GLU A 137 2.66 20.32 4.36
C GLU A 137 1.78 19.98 5.58
N HIS A 138 0.66 19.28 5.40
CA HIS A 138 -0.20 18.87 6.50
C HIS A 138 0.14 17.46 7.01
N THR A 139 0.21 17.32 8.33
CA THR A 139 0.31 16.01 8.99
C THR A 139 -1.06 15.33 8.98
N PRO A 140 -1.19 14.12 8.39
CA PRO A 140 -2.45 13.39 8.38
C PRO A 140 -2.94 13.06 9.81
N ASN A 141 -4.17 13.45 10.15
CA ASN A 141 -4.80 13.05 11.39
C ASN A 141 -5.62 11.77 11.19
N LEU A 142 -5.05 10.63 11.59
CA LEU A 142 -5.68 9.33 11.41
C LEU A 142 -6.91 9.11 12.31
N GLN A 143 -7.05 9.86 13.41
CA GLN A 143 -8.25 9.78 14.26
C GLN A 143 -9.48 10.42 13.59
N LYS A 144 -9.25 11.29 12.61
CA LYS A 144 -10.30 11.92 11.80
C LYS A 144 -10.45 11.25 10.44
N LEU A 145 -9.72 10.17 10.18
CA LEU A 145 -9.84 9.46 8.91
C LEU A 145 -11.16 8.72 8.89
N HIS A 146 -12.08 9.12 8.02
CA HIS A 146 -13.42 8.50 7.88
C HIS A 146 -13.61 7.87 6.48
N THR A 147 -12.99 8.48 5.46
CA THR A 147 -12.94 8.00 4.08
C THR A 147 -11.50 7.90 3.58
N LEU A 148 -11.27 6.99 2.63
CA LEU A 148 -10.02 6.88 1.89
C LEU A 148 -10.24 7.06 0.41
N LYS A 149 -9.35 7.82 -0.21
CA LYS A 149 -9.24 7.85 -1.66
C LYS A 149 -8.33 6.71 -2.10
N ILE A 150 -8.84 5.87 -2.99
CA ILE A 150 -8.14 4.74 -3.56
C ILE A 150 -8.17 4.82 -5.08
N GLU A 151 -7.23 4.15 -5.70
CA GLU A 151 -7.21 3.86 -7.13
C GLU A 151 -7.52 2.38 -7.32
N THR A 152 -8.21 2.04 -8.41
CA THR A 152 -8.54 0.67 -8.78
C THR A 152 -7.90 0.32 -10.12
N GLU A 153 -7.48 -0.94 -10.30
CA GLU A 153 -6.88 -1.37 -11.57
C GLU A 153 -7.80 -1.13 -12.77
N GLU A 154 -9.11 -1.34 -12.59
CA GLU A 154 -10.14 -1.04 -13.58
C GLU A 154 -10.07 0.42 -14.05
N LYS A 155 -9.95 1.37 -13.11
CA LYS A 155 -9.89 2.80 -13.43
C LYS A 155 -8.54 3.27 -13.93
N LEU A 156 -7.45 2.54 -13.68
CA LEU A 156 -6.15 2.83 -14.31
C LEU A 156 -6.23 2.78 -15.83
N THR A 157 -6.97 1.81 -16.38
CA THR A 157 -7.14 1.68 -17.84
C THR A 157 -7.98 2.81 -18.43
N ALA A 158 -9.01 3.28 -17.72
CA ALA A 158 -9.79 4.44 -18.12
C ALA A 158 -8.98 5.75 -18.10
N GLY A 159 -7.93 5.82 -17.28
CA GLY A 159 -6.98 6.94 -17.23
C GLY A 159 -5.91 6.94 -18.32
N LEU A 160 -5.83 5.89 -19.15
CA LEU A 160 -4.92 5.85 -20.28
C LEU A 160 -5.30 6.91 -21.33
N PRO A 161 -4.32 7.55 -21.98
CA PRO A 161 -4.63 8.47 -23.07
C PRO A 161 -5.33 7.73 -24.19
N HIS A 162 -6.55 8.17 -24.54
CA HIS A 162 -7.16 7.83 -25.80
C HIS A 162 -6.50 8.69 -26.89
N ASP A 163 -5.48 8.15 -27.53
CA ASP A 163 -4.87 8.78 -28.69
C ASP A 163 -5.64 8.33 -29.93
N LYS A 164 -6.35 9.26 -30.58
CA LYS A 164 -6.94 9.01 -31.90
C LYS A 164 -5.92 9.42 -32.95
N VAL A 165 -5.49 8.45 -33.76
CA VAL A 165 -4.75 8.70 -34.99
C VAL A 165 -5.71 8.46 -36.14
N TYR A 166 -6.08 9.52 -36.84
CA TYR A 166 -6.94 9.43 -38.02
C TYR A 166 -6.11 9.75 -39.26
N LEU A 167 -5.97 8.75 -40.13
CA LEU A 167 -5.35 8.89 -41.45
C LEU A 167 -6.24 8.17 -42.46
N LYS A 168 -6.73 8.90 -43.44
CA LYS A 168 -7.51 8.33 -44.55
C LYS A 168 -7.04 8.93 -45.86
N ALA A 169 -6.23 8.16 -46.59
CA ALA A 169 -5.97 8.44 -48.00
C ALA A 169 -7.15 7.95 -48.84
N ASN A 170 -7.34 8.56 -50.01
CA ASN A 170 -8.38 8.19 -50.97
C ASN A 170 -7.83 7.17 -51.99
N SER A 171 -6.55 7.27 -52.33
CA SER A 171 -5.81 6.38 -53.24
C SER A 171 -4.31 6.75 -53.25
N GLY A 172 -3.47 5.98 -53.93
CA GLY A 172 -2.16 6.43 -54.41
C GLY A 172 -0.99 6.27 -53.46
N CYS A 173 -1.15 5.68 -52.27
CA CYS A 173 -0.07 5.53 -51.28
C CYS A 173 1.05 4.53 -51.65
N ASN A 174 1.31 4.33 -52.95
CA ASN A 174 2.36 3.46 -53.42
C ASN A 174 3.70 4.20 -53.45
N TYR A 175 4.64 3.75 -52.64
CA TYR A 175 6.04 4.12 -52.76
C TYR A 175 6.83 2.82 -52.83
N ASN A 176 7.49 2.56 -53.96
CA ASN A 176 8.20 1.31 -54.26
C ASN A 176 9.47 1.14 -53.40
N ASN A 177 9.33 1.14 -52.08
CA ASN A 177 10.40 0.94 -51.11
C ASN A 177 9.99 -0.17 -50.14
N PRO A 178 10.69 -1.32 -50.12
CA PRO A 178 10.33 -2.47 -49.29
C PRO A 178 10.64 -2.28 -47.79
N GLY A 179 10.98 -1.06 -47.33
CA GLY A 179 11.39 -0.78 -45.95
C GLY A 179 10.73 0.44 -45.35
N LYS A 180 10.89 0.58 -44.02
CA LYS A 180 10.36 1.72 -43.27
C LYS A 180 11.04 3.02 -43.69
N THR A 181 10.27 4.10 -43.72
CA THR A 181 10.72 5.42 -44.15
C THR A 181 10.15 6.53 -43.26
N ALA A 182 10.57 7.77 -43.53
CA ALA A 182 10.02 8.96 -42.89
C ALA A 182 8.57 9.19 -43.31
N PHE A 183 7.76 9.67 -42.36
CA PHE A 183 6.33 9.88 -42.57
C PHE A 183 6.03 10.78 -43.77
N LEU A 184 6.72 11.93 -43.90
CA LEU A 184 6.52 12.84 -45.02
C LEU A 184 6.79 12.18 -46.38
N THR A 185 7.78 11.28 -46.44
CA THR A 185 8.13 10.53 -47.66
C THR A 185 7.05 9.51 -48.02
N ALA A 186 6.53 8.79 -47.03
CA ALA A 186 5.46 7.81 -47.25
C ALA A 186 4.15 8.48 -47.69
N VAL A 187 3.79 9.62 -47.09
CA VAL A 187 2.51 10.30 -47.39
C VAL A 187 2.56 11.23 -48.59
N ALA A 188 3.76 11.61 -49.09
CA ALA A 188 3.90 12.45 -50.28
C ALA A 188 3.23 11.84 -51.52
N ASN A 189 3.15 10.51 -51.60
CA ASN A 189 2.52 9.81 -52.72
C ASN A 189 1.03 9.51 -52.47
N CYS A 190 0.56 9.62 -51.22
CA CYS A 190 -0.85 9.42 -50.90
C CYS A 190 -1.72 10.58 -51.41
N MET A 191 -2.81 10.26 -52.09
CA MET A 191 -3.85 11.23 -52.44
C MET A 191 -4.82 11.40 -51.26
N PHE A 192 -4.67 12.49 -50.52
CA PHE A 192 -5.67 12.92 -49.52
C PHE A 192 -6.72 13.79 -50.18
N ASN A 193 -7.98 13.70 -49.74
CA ASN A 193 -9.04 14.53 -50.29
C ASN A 193 -8.74 16.01 -49.98
N THR A 194 -8.82 16.86 -51.00
CA THR A 194 -8.45 18.29 -51.05
C THR A 194 -8.29 19.00 -49.70
N GLY A 195 -7.04 19.25 -49.30
CA GLY A 195 -6.66 20.01 -48.11
C GLY A 195 -5.32 19.50 -47.56
N SER A 196 -4.46 20.40 -47.09
CA SER A 196 -3.15 20.05 -46.51
C SER A 196 -3.30 18.98 -45.45
N ALA A 197 -2.69 17.80 -45.64
CA ALA A 197 -2.71 16.74 -44.66
C ALA A 197 -2.03 17.22 -43.36
N ALA A 198 -2.80 17.36 -42.28
CA ALA A 198 -2.29 17.69 -40.96
C ALA A 198 -2.54 16.49 -40.04
N ILE A 199 -1.48 15.84 -39.58
CA ILE A 199 -1.58 14.92 -38.44
C ILE A 199 -1.70 15.76 -37.18
N SER A 200 -2.80 15.57 -36.47
CA SER A 200 -2.91 15.99 -35.08
C SER A 200 -3.20 14.77 -34.21
N ILE A 201 -2.28 14.45 -33.30
CA ILE A 201 -2.58 13.54 -32.20
C ILE A 201 -3.21 14.42 -31.12
N THR A 202 -4.53 14.39 -31.03
CA THR A 202 -5.21 15.09 -29.95
C THR A 202 -5.20 14.20 -28.73
N ARG A 203 -4.28 14.47 -27.80
CA ARG A 203 -4.27 13.82 -26.50
C ARG A 203 -5.38 14.42 -25.63
N LYS A 204 -6.33 13.61 -25.18
CA LYS A 204 -7.22 14.03 -24.09
C LYS A 204 -6.38 14.19 -22.82
N ALA A 205 -6.50 15.34 -22.14
CA ALA A 205 -5.80 15.57 -20.89
C ALA A 205 -6.16 14.49 -19.86
N LYS A 206 -5.14 13.93 -19.19
CA LYS A 206 -5.32 12.94 -18.11
C LYS A 206 -6.12 13.61 -16.98
N ARG A 207 -7.28 13.06 -16.62
CA ARG A 207 -8.06 13.57 -15.49
C ARG A 207 -7.86 12.65 -14.30
N TYR A 208 -7.17 13.14 -13.28
CA TYR A 208 -7.00 12.47 -11.99
C TYR A 208 -8.33 11.96 -11.40
N ALA A 209 -9.42 12.70 -11.60
CA ALA A 209 -10.76 12.31 -11.14
C ALA A 209 -11.28 11.00 -11.76
N ASP A 210 -10.78 10.62 -12.94
CA ASP A 210 -11.23 9.41 -13.64
C ASP A 210 -10.59 8.14 -13.05
N ALA A 211 -9.49 8.27 -12.30
CA ALA A 211 -8.70 7.16 -11.75
C ALA A 211 -8.97 6.86 -10.26
N VAL A 212 -9.68 7.75 -9.56
CA VAL A 212 -9.82 7.71 -8.10
C VAL A 212 -11.26 7.39 -7.68
N GLU A 213 -11.38 6.61 -6.60
CA GLU A 213 -12.62 6.34 -5.89
C GLU A 213 -12.46 6.68 -4.41
N THR A 214 -13.59 7.01 -3.79
CA THR A 214 -13.66 7.11 -2.34
C THR A 214 -14.26 5.83 -1.78
N VAL A 215 -13.69 5.33 -0.69
CA VAL A 215 -14.26 4.25 0.09
C VAL A 215 -14.45 4.70 1.54
N GLN A 216 -15.62 4.41 2.08
CA GLN A 216 -15.98 4.70 3.46
C GLN A 216 -15.50 3.58 4.37
N LEU A 217 -15.00 3.94 5.55
CA LEU A 217 -14.43 2.97 6.49
C LEU A 217 -15.42 2.57 7.60
N TYR A 218 -16.23 3.52 8.08
CA TYR A 218 -17.07 3.36 9.26
C TYR A 218 -18.55 3.58 8.96
N THR A 219 -19.40 2.93 9.75
CA THR A 219 -20.84 3.15 9.73
C THR A 219 -21.16 4.62 10.01
N GLY A 220 -21.94 5.26 9.13
CA GLY A 220 -22.33 6.66 9.29
C GLY A 220 -21.19 7.68 9.10
N ASP A 221 -20.05 7.26 8.55
CA ASP A 221 -18.87 8.13 8.28
C ASP A 221 -18.23 8.72 9.54
N ASP A 222 -18.44 8.10 10.69
CA ASP A 222 -17.84 8.51 11.96
C ASP A 222 -16.81 7.47 12.43
N PRO A 223 -15.52 7.84 12.60
CA PRO A 223 -14.48 6.96 13.15
C PRO A 223 -14.79 6.38 14.54
N LYS A 224 -15.75 6.94 15.27
CA LYS A 224 -16.22 6.42 16.56
C LYS A 224 -17.08 5.17 16.39
N ASN A 225 -17.81 5.05 15.29
CA ASN A 225 -18.71 3.92 15.03
C ASN A 225 -17.93 2.68 14.55
N ASP A 226 -18.62 1.54 14.48
CA ASP A 226 -18.04 0.29 13.98
C ASP A 226 -17.62 0.40 12.50
N CYS A 227 -16.78 -0.54 12.09
CA CYS A 227 -16.45 -0.70 10.67
C CYS A 227 -17.72 -0.92 9.85
N LEU A 228 -17.75 -0.33 8.66
CA LEU A 228 -18.91 -0.41 7.78
C LEU A 228 -19.18 -1.88 7.40
N GLU A 229 -20.37 -2.38 7.73
CA GLU A 229 -20.75 -3.79 7.51
C GLU A 229 -20.70 -4.20 6.04
N GLU A 230 -20.96 -3.28 5.10
CA GLU A 230 -20.84 -3.54 3.65
C GLU A 230 -19.42 -3.96 3.22
N ASN A 231 -18.41 -3.57 3.99
CA ASN A 231 -17.02 -3.92 3.71
C ASN A 231 -16.62 -5.29 4.29
N LYS A 232 -17.43 -5.83 5.21
CA LYS A 232 -17.11 -7.03 5.97
C LYS A 232 -17.11 -8.28 5.09
N GLY A 233 -16.11 -9.14 5.30
CA GLY A 233 -15.96 -10.38 4.53
C GLY A 233 -15.67 -10.18 3.04
N ALA A 234 -15.39 -8.94 2.61
CA ALA A 234 -15.02 -8.66 1.24
C ALA A 234 -13.72 -9.39 0.87
N ASP A 235 -13.76 -10.10 -0.24
CA ASP A 235 -12.62 -10.82 -0.78
C ASP A 235 -11.73 -9.90 -1.61
N ALA A 236 -10.41 -10.12 -1.53
CA ALA A 236 -9.41 -9.24 -2.11
C ALA A 236 -9.37 -9.28 -3.65
N ALA A 237 -9.96 -10.32 -4.27
CA ALA A 237 -10.03 -10.47 -5.72
C ALA A 237 -11.35 -9.91 -6.28
N SER A 238 -12.48 -10.27 -5.66
CA SER A 238 -13.82 -9.90 -6.15
C SER A 238 -14.30 -8.53 -5.68
N LYS A 239 -13.90 -8.09 -4.48
CA LYS A 239 -14.29 -6.80 -3.90
C LYS A 239 -13.08 -6.08 -3.28
N PRO A 240 -12.06 -5.76 -4.09
CA PRO A 240 -10.78 -5.23 -3.60
C PRO A 240 -10.92 -3.92 -2.81
N LYS A 241 -11.83 -3.04 -3.22
CA LYS A 241 -12.11 -1.76 -2.53
C LYS A 241 -12.64 -1.99 -1.11
N GLN A 242 -13.67 -2.82 -0.99
CA GLN A 242 -14.29 -3.15 0.29
C GLN A 242 -13.32 -3.92 1.18
N HIS A 243 -12.54 -4.84 0.61
CA HIS A 243 -11.51 -5.57 1.33
C HIS A 243 -10.47 -4.62 1.93
N PHE A 244 -9.96 -3.67 1.13
CA PHE A 244 -9.03 -2.65 1.58
C PHE A 244 -9.62 -1.83 2.73
N ALA A 245 -10.85 -1.32 2.57
CA ALA A 245 -11.51 -0.53 3.61
C ALA A 245 -11.72 -1.30 4.93
N ASN A 246 -12.15 -2.56 4.85
CA ASN A 246 -12.30 -3.41 6.03
C ASN A 246 -10.96 -3.66 6.72
N ALA A 247 -9.91 -4.01 5.95
CA ALA A 247 -8.59 -4.26 6.51
C ALA A 247 -8.04 -3.02 7.26
N ILE A 248 -8.16 -1.84 6.67
CA ILE A 248 -7.73 -0.59 7.32
C ILE A 248 -8.58 -0.30 8.56
N CYS A 249 -9.90 -0.42 8.47
CA CYS A 249 -10.78 -0.12 9.60
C CYS A 249 -10.49 -1.03 10.81
N GLN A 250 -10.41 -2.35 10.57
CA GLN A 250 -10.11 -3.33 11.62
C GLN A 250 -8.76 -3.03 12.29
N ALA A 251 -7.74 -2.70 11.49
CA ALA A 251 -6.43 -2.33 12.02
C ALA A 251 -6.46 -0.99 12.78
N LEU A 252 -7.24 0.01 12.36
CA LEU A 252 -7.38 1.28 13.06
C LEU A 252 -8.16 1.16 14.37
N LYS A 253 -9.19 0.32 14.40
CA LYS A 253 -9.99 -0.01 15.60
C LYS A 253 -9.26 -0.92 16.57
N LEU A 254 -8.23 -1.63 16.11
CA LEU A 254 -7.45 -2.51 16.96
C LEU A 254 -6.90 -1.75 18.17
N SER A 255 -7.26 -2.24 19.35
CA SER A 255 -6.69 -1.83 20.63
C SER A 255 -6.10 -3.07 21.27
N ALA A 256 -4.80 -3.06 21.53
CA ALA A 256 -4.17 -4.15 22.28
C ALA A 256 -4.35 -3.88 23.78
N PRO A 257 -4.64 -4.91 24.59
CA PRO A 257 -4.75 -4.75 26.03
C PRO A 257 -3.43 -4.24 26.64
N SER A 258 -3.50 -3.63 27.83
CA SER A 258 -2.32 -3.46 28.69
C SER A 258 -2.22 -4.69 29.57
N ILE A 259 -1.06 -5.35 29.56
CA ILE A 259 -0.77 -6.51 30.38
C ILE A 259 0.52 -6.20 31.12
N ASP A 260 0.41 -6.16 32.44
CA ASP A 260 1.49 -5.75 33.32
C ASP A 260 1.70 -6.83 34.39
N MET A 261 2.91 -6.86 34.94
CA MET A 261 3.15 -7.64 36.14
C MET A 261 2.28 -7.09 37.28
N PRO A 262 1.79 -7.95 38.19
CA PRO A 262 1.10 -7.48 39.38
C PRO A 262 2.08 -6.68 40.25
N ASN A 263 1.50 -5.84 41.12
CA ASN A 263 2.30 -5.01 42.02
C ASN A 263 3.24 -5.88 42.88
N LEU A 264 4.49 -5.46 42.99
CA LEU A 264 5.56 -6.18 43.70
C LEU A 264 5.56 -5.91 45.22
N GLU A 265 4.45 -5.45 45.77
CA GLU A 265 4.31 -5.21 47.20
C GLU A 265 4.08 -6.54 47.96
N GLY A 266 4.65 -6.64 49.16
CA GLY A 266 4.62 -7.86 49.98
C GLY A 266 3.22 -8.49 50.15
N PRO A 267 2.14 -7.73 50.42
CA PRO A 267 0.79 -8.28 50.53
C PRO A 267 0.28 -8.90 49.21
N THR A 268 0.56 -8.26 48.07
CA THR A 268 0.16 -8.75 46.75
C THR A 268 0.97 -9.99 46.34
N LEU A 269 2.27 -10.00 46.61
CA LEU A 269 3.14 -11.12 46.28
C LEU A 269 2.86 -12.36 47.15
N SER A 270 2.64 -12.17 48.45
CA SER A 270 2.38 -13.28 49.39
C SER A 270 1.10 -14.06 49.12
N THR A 271 0.13 -13.43 48.43
CA THR A 271 -1.13 -14.05 48.02
C THR A 271 -1.11 -14.55 46.57
N HIS A 272 -0.05 -14.24 45.81
CA HIS A 272 0.00 -14.60 44.40
C HIS A 272 0.29 -16.11 44.21
N PRO A 273 -0.57 -16.88 43.52
CA PRO A 273 -0.46 -18.33 43.43
C PRO A 273 0.89 -18.85 42.90
N MET A 274 1.47 -18.13 41.93
CA MET A 274 2.80 -18.48 41.38
C MET A 274 3.92 -18.29 42.42
N ILE A 275 3.85 -17.25 43.25
CA ILE A 275 4.84 -17.00 44.30
C ILE A 275 4.70 -18.05 45.40
N GLN A 276 3.48 -18.35 45.83
CA GLN A 276 3.21 -19.37 46.84
C GLN A 276 3.71 -20.76 46.42
N ARG A 277 3.56 -21.15 45.15
CA ARG A 277 4.08 -22.43 44.63
C ARG A 277 5.61 -22.52 44.62
N THR A 278 6.29 -21.38 44.57
CA THR A 278 7.76 -21.32 44.48
C THR A 278 8.42 -21.12 45.84
N VAL A 279 7.72 -20.50 46.79
CA VAL A 279 8.22 -20.20 48.16
C VAL A 279 7.67 -21.17 49.22
N GLY A 280 6.53 -21.81 48.98
CA GLY A 280 5.86 -22.72 49.92
C GLY A 280 6.34 -24.17 49.89
N ASN A 281 7.37 -24.48 49.10
CA ASN A 281 8.12 -25.74 49.12
C ASN A 281 9.53 -25.48 49.67
#